data_AF-A0A2N8PYL5-F1
#
_entry.id   AF-A0A2N8PYL5-F1
#
_cell.length_a   1.000
_cell.length_b   1.000
_cell.length_c   1.000
_cell.angle_alpha   90.00
_cell.angle_beta   90.00
_cell.angle_gamma   90.00
#
_symmetry.space_group_name_H-M   'P 1'
#
loop_
_entity.id
_entity.type
_entity.pdbx_description
1 polymer ?
#
loop_
_entity_poly.entity_id
_entity_poly.type
_entity_poly.pdbx_seq_one_letter_code
_entity_poly.pdbx_strand_id
1 'polypeptide(L)'
;MKLDLSFTITAIIALCALITPLLTTYLNNSHQRKLRELEFHQQEQTQDFLYVREKMDSYLETVGQFIGSGTTINQAAFEEAHFSLLPIIPIEMIPIFEQFYKTLIVEHNLQKTRDDLHKVIIPFLKSIKMGPAPKTENN
;
A
#
# COMPACT_ATOMS: atom_id res chain seq x y z
N MET A 1 12.78 0.73 69.93
CA MET A 1 13.32 1.37 68.72
C MET A 1 12.18 2.12 68.05
N LYS A 2 12.09 3.44 68.22
CA LYS A 2 11.23 4.28 67.37
C LYS A 2 12.01 4.45 66.09
N LEU A 3 11.60 3.79 65.01
CA LEU A 3 12.10 4.21 63.69
C LEU A 3 11.70 5.67 63.56
N ASP A 4 12.69 6.57 63.45
CA ASP A 4 12.41 7.98 63.24
C ASP A 4 11.57 8.08 61.97
N LEU A 5 10.36 8.63 62.12
CA LEU A 5 9.39 8.78 61.05
C LEU A 5 10.05 9.38 59.80
N SER A 6 10.96 10.33 60.02
CA SER A 6 11.81 10.95 58.99
C SER A 6 12.67 9.94 58.24
N PHE A 7 13.35 9.02 58.92
CA PHE A 7 14.20 8.00 58.29
C PHE A 7 13.37 7.05 57.41
N THR A 8 12.18 6.66 57.89
CA THR A 8 11.27 5.78 57.13
C THR A 8 10.74 6.49 55.89
N ILE A 9 10.34 7.76 56.00
CA ILE A 9 9.88 8.57 54.86
C ILE A 9 11.00 8.76 53.84
N THR A 10 12.22 9.10 54.27
CA THR A 10 13.37 9.26 53.37
C THR A 10 13.72 7.96 52.65
N ALA A 11 13.67 6.82 53.33
CA ALA A 11 13.91 5.52 52.72
C ALA A 11 12.87 5.19 51.64
N ILE A 12 11.59 5.49 51.89
CA ILE A 12 10.51 5.31 50.91
C ILE A 12 10.70 6.22 49.69
N ILE A 13 11.02 7.50 49.90
CA ILE A 13 11.27 8.44 48.80
C ILE A 13 12.46 8.00 47.96
N ALA A 14 13.56 7.58 48.59
CA ALA A 14 14.74 7.08 47.91
C ALA A 14 14.42 5.83 47.08
N LEU A 15 13.63 4.89 47.63
CA LEU A 15 13.18 3.70 46.92
C LEU A 15 12.29 4.06 45.72
N CYS A 16 11.32 4.95 45.89
CA CYS A 16 10.46 5.43 44.82
C CYS A 16 11.26 6.13 43.71
N ALA A 17 12.28 6.92 44.07
CA ALA A 17 13.14 7.61 43.11
C ALA A 17 13.99 6.65 42.26
N LEU A 18 14.29 5.44 42.77
CA LEU A 18 14.99 4.40 42.02
C LEU A 18 14.04 3.55 41.16
N ILE A 19 12.85 3.23 41.66
CA ILE A 19 11.87 2.40 40.94
C ILE A 19 11.19 3.18 39.82
N THR A 20 10.92 4.48 40.02
CA THR A 20 10.17 5.29 39.06
C THR A 20 10.86 5.36 37.68
N PRO A 21 12.17 5.65 37.54
CA PRO A 21 12.86 5.62 36.26
C PRO A 21 12.80 4.25 35.57
N LEU A 22 12.88 3.15 36.33
CA LEU A 22 12.81 1.78 35.80
C LEU A 22 11.43 1.48 35.22
N LEU A 23 10.37 1.81 35.96
CA LEU A 23 8.99 1.63 35.51
C LEU A 23 8.68 2.51 34.29
N THR A 24 9.07 3.78 34.33
CA THR A 24 8.90 4.70 33.20
C THR A 24 9.64 4.20 31.95
N THR A 25 10.87 3.70 32.10
CA THR A 25 11.63 3.15 30.97
C THR A 25 10.97 1.90 30.39
N TYR A 26 10.48 1.01 31.25
CA TYR A 26 9.75 -0.19 30.81
C TYR A 26 8.47 0.17 30.03
N LEU A 27 7.66 1.07 30.57
CA LEU A 27 6.43 1.55 29.93
C LEU A 27 6.73 2.24 28.59
N ASN A 28 7.72 3.12 28.55
CA ASN A 28 8.12 3.83 27.34
C ASN A 28 8.62 2.84 26.27
N ASN A 29 9.44 1.87 26.64
CA ASN A 29 9.92 0.85 25.70
C ASN A 29 8.79 -0.01 25.14
N SER A 30 7.83 -0.42 25.98
CA SER A 30 6.66 -1.17 25.51
C SER A 30 5.82 -0.36 24.53
N HIS A 31 5.57 0.91 24.84
CA HIS A 31 4.83 1.81 23.97
C HIS A 31 5.56 2.04 22.64
N GLN A 32 6.86 2.38 22.68
CA GLN A 32 7.67 2.61 21.48
C GLN A 32 7.80 1.36 20.59
N ARG A 33 7.81 0.15 21.17
CA ARG A 33 7.80 -1.09 20.38
C ARG A 33 6.47 -1.25 19.66
N LYS A 34 5.35 -1.12 20.38
CA LYS A 34 4.02 -1.22 19.79
C LYS A 34 3.77 -0.17 18.70
N LEU A 35 4.22 1.06 18.92
CA LEU A 35 4.10 2.13 17.91
C LEU A 35 4.89 1.80 16.65
N ARG A 36 6.15 1.36 16.79
CA ARG A 36 6.98 0.96 15.64
C ARG A 36 6.41 -0.23 14.88
N GLU A 37 5.81 -1.20 15.57
CA GLU A 37 5.12 -2.32 14.92
C GLU A 37 3.93 -1.84 14.08
N LEU A 38 3.12 -0.92 14.63
CA LEU A 38 2.00 -0.31 13.89
C LEU A 38 2.48 0.51 12.69
N GLU A 39 3.51 1.33 12.86
CA GLU A 39 4.13 2.12 11.79
C GLU A 39 4.67 1.21 10.68
N PHE A 40 5.35 0.12 11.05
CA PHE A 40 5.87 -0.86 10.08
C PHE A 40 4.75 -1.50 9.27
N HIS A 41 3.68 -1.98 9.92
CA HIS A 41 2.54 -2.56 9.22
C HIS A 41 1.80 -1.55 8.34
N GLN A 42 1.65 -0.31 8.79
CA GLN A 42 1.07 0.74 7.98
C GLN A 42 1.95 1.07 6.77
N GLN A 43 3.27 1.09 6.95
CA GLN A 43 4.24 1.33 5.89
C GLN A 43 4.22 0.21 4.86
N GLU A 44 4.20 -1.06 5.27
CA GLU A 44 4.10 -2.24 4.40
C GLU A 44 2.83 -2.16 3.54
N GLN A 45 1.66 -1.95 4.17
CA GLN A 45 0.39 -1.79 3.44
C GLN A 45 0.40 -0.61 2.47
N THR A 46 1.03 0.51 2.86
CA THR A 46 1.15 1.68 2.00
C THR A 46 2.06 1.39 0.82
N GLN A 47 3.17 0.69 1.03
CA GLN A 47 4.11 0.31 -0.03
C GLN A 47 3.47 -0.64 -1.04
N ASP A 48 2.73 -1.65 -0.58
CA ASP A 48 2.00 -2.56 -1.46
C ASP A 48 0.96 -1.81 -2.30
N PHE A 49 0.18 -0.92 -1.67
CA PHE A 49 -0.79 -0.09 -2.37
C PHE A 49 -0.14 0.83 -3.41
N LEU A 50 0.97 1.48 -3.06
CA LEU A 50 1.71 2.36 -3.96
C LEU A 50 2.31 1.57 -5.12
N TYR A 51 2.84 0.37 -4.86
CA TYR A 51 3.40 -0.51 -5.88
C TYR A 51 2.33 -0.93 -6.90
N VAL A 52 1.16 -1.40 -6.44
CA VAL A 52 0.03 -1.74 -7.32
C VAL A 52 -0.39 -0.52 -8.14
N ARG A 53 -0.50 0.65 -7.49
CA ARG A 53 -0.90 1.88 -8.16
C ARG A 53 0.09 2.31 -9.24
N GLU A 54 1.38 2.25 -8.96
CA GLU A 54 2.44 2.56 -9.92
C GLU A 54 2.33 1.69 -11.17
N LYS A 55 2.10 0.38 -11.00
CA LYS A 55 1.94 -0.55 -12.11
C LYS A 55 0.69 -0.29 -12.94
N MET A 56 -0.43 0.05 -12.30
CA MET A 56 -1.64 0.45 -13.03
C MET A 56 -1.46 1.77 -13.78
N ASP A 57 -0.83 2.77 -13.14
CA ASP A 57 -0.63 4.10 -13.74
C ASP A 57 0.33 3.97 -14.95
N SER A 58 1.40 3.19 -14.83
CA SER A 58 2.33 2.87 -15.93
C SER A 58 1.64 2.11 -17.09
N TYR A 59 0.76 1.15 -16.77
CA TYR A 59 -0.03 0.45 -17.77
C TYR A 59 -0.94 1.40 -18.55
N LEU A 60 -1.71 2.26 -17.85
CA LEU A 60 -2.62 3.20 -18.50
C LEU A 60 -1.88 4.25 -19.34
N GLU A 61 -0.74 4.73 -18.85
CA GLU A 61 0.11 5.68 -19.58
C GLU A 61 0.60 5.07 -20.90
N THR A 62 1.18 3.88 -20.85
CA THR A 62 1.75 3.21 -22.04
C THR A 62 0.67 2.79 -23.04
N VAL A 63 -0.49 2.31 -22.58
CA VAL A 63 -1.68 2.09 -23.43
C VAL A 63 -2.08 3.38 -24.15
N GLY A 64 -2.18 4.49 -23.42
CA GLY A 64 -2.56 5.78 -23.99
C GLY A 64 -1.58 6.28 -25.05
N GLN A 65 -0.28 6.19 -24.75
CA GLN A 65 0.79 6.55 -25.70
C GLN A 65 0.74 5.68 -26.96
N PHE A 66 0.54 4.37 -26.79
CA PHE A 66 0.48 3.45 -27.92
C PHE A 66 -0.75 3.67 -28.80
N ILE A 67 -1.95 3.83 -28.21
CA ILE A 67 -3.17 4.15 -28.95
C ILE A 67 -3.06 5.51 -29.67
N GLY A 68 -2.35 6.48 -29.08
CA GLY A 68 -2.22 7.83 -29.61
C GLY A 68 -1.24 7.98 -30.78
N SER A 69 -0.18 7.18 -30.82
CA SER A 69 0.92 7.35 -31.78
C SER A 69 1.38 6.08 -32.51
N GLY A 70 1.04 4.89 -32.00
CA GLY A 70 1.23 3.61 -32.68
C GLY A 70 2.68 3.24 -33.00
N THR A 71 3.67 3.75 -32.26
CA THR A 71 5.09 3.48 -32.54
C THR A 71 5.55 2.15 -31.95
N THR A 72 6.62 1.57 -32.50
CA THR A 72 7.23 0.34 -31.97
C THR A 72 7.79 0.51 -30.56
N ILE A 73 8.31 1.70 -30.23
CA ILE A 73 8.76 2.06 -28.88
C ILE A 73 7.58 2.01 -27.90
N ASN A 74 6.44 2.59 -28.29
CA ASN A 74 5.26 2.64 -27.43
C ASN A 74 4.58 1.28 -27.31
N GLN A 75 4.66 0.43 -28.34
CA GLN A 75 4.26 -0.97 -28.24
C GLN A 75 5.10 -1.71 -27.20
N ALA A 76 6.44 -1.66 -27.31
CA ALA A 76 7.32 -2.37 -26.38
C ALA A 76 7.09 -1.92 -24.92
N ALA A 77 6.95 -0.61 -24.69
CA ALA A 77 6.64 -0.05 -23.38
C ALA A 77 5.27 -0.54 -22.85
N PHE A 78 4.26 -0.62 -23.72
CA PHE A 78 2.95 -1.19 -23.38
C PHE A 78 3.06 -2.67 -22.99
N GLU A 79 3.78 -3.48 -23.77
CA GLU A 79 3.93 -4.91 -23.50
C GLU A 79 4.65 -5.16 -22.16
N GLU A 80 5.71 -4.40 -21.88
CA GLU A 80 6.40 -4.43 -20.59
C GLU A 80 5.44 -4.11 -19.43
N ALA A 81 4.71 -3.00 -19.54
CA ALA A 81 3.76 -2.60 -18.51
C ALA A 81 2.63 -3.64 -18.34
N HIS A 82 2.11 -4.19 -19.45
CA HIS A 82 1.07 -5.21 -19.48
C HIS A 82 1.49 -6.47 -18.72
N PHE A 83 2.61 -7.08 -19.10
CA PHE A 83 3.08 -8.31 -18.45
C PHE A 83 3.53 -8.09 -17.01
N SER A 84 4.00 -6.89 -16.66
CA SER A 84 4.34 -6.55 -15.27
C SER A 84 3.12 -6.43 -14.35
N LEU A 85 1.94 -6.15 -14.90
CA LEU A 85 0.69 -5.98 -14.15
C LEU A 85 -0.02 -7.32 -13.88
N LEU A 86 0.12 -8.31 -14.77
CA LEU A 86 -0.56 -9.62 -14.64
C LEU A 86 -0.32 -10.36 -13.32
N PRO A 87 0.89 -10.37 -12.72
CA PRO A 87 1.13 -11.05 -11.44
C PRO A 87 0.45 -10.39 -10.24
N ILE A 88 -0.03 -9.15 -10.41
CA ILE A 88 -0.52 -8.28 -9.34
C ILE A 88 -2.05 -8.25 -9.30
N ILE A 89 -2.69 -8.40 -10.47
CA ILE A 89 -4.14 -8.38 -10.59
C ILE A 89 -4.76 -9.72 -10.20
N PRO A 90 -6.04 -9.74 -9.78
CA PRO A 90 -6.76 -10.97 -9.53
C PRO A 90 -6.77 -11.90 -10.75
N ILE A 91 -6.66 -13.21 -10.52
CA ILE A 91 -6.55 -14.22 -11.57
C ILE A 91 -7.75 -14.23 -12.52
N GLU A 92 -8.94 -13.87 -12.03
CA GLU A 92 -10.16 -13.80 -12.84
C GLU A 92 -10.12 -12.65 -13.86
N MET A 93 -9.23 -11.67 -13.67
CA MET A 93 -9.08 -10.53 -14.56
C MET A 93 -8.11 -10.81 -15.71
N ILE A 94 -7.22 -11.79 -15.58
CA ILE A 94 -6.21 -12.10 -16.61
C ILE A 94 -6.86 -12.29 -18.01
N PRO A 95 -7.95 -13.05 -18.18
CA PRO A 95 -8.58 -13.21 -19.51
C PRO A 95 -9.10 -11.90 -20.12
N ILE A 96 -9.50 -10.94 -19.28
CA ILE A 96 -9.97 -9.62 -19.72
C ILE A 96 -8.79 -8.82 -20.30
N PHE A 97 -7.66 -8.84 -19.60
CA PHE A 97 -6.43 -8.17 -20.03
C PHE A 97 -5.84 -8.83 -21.28
N GLU A 98 -5.84 -10.17 -21.37
CA GLU A 98 -5.43 -10.90 -22.57
C GLU A 98 -6.30 -10.57 -23.78
N GLN A 99 -7.63 -10.48 -23.60
CA GLN A 99 -8.53 -10.11 -24.69
C GLN A 99 -8.30 -8.67 -25.14
N PHE A 100 -8.05 -7.75 -24.20
CA PHE A 100 -7.68 -6.37 -24.52
C PHE A 100 -6.36 -6.29 -25.29
N TYR A 101 -5.33 -7.00 -24.83
CA TYR A 101 -4.04 -7.12 -25.51
C TYR A 101 -4.21 -7.64 -26.93
N LYS A 102 -4.98 -8.72 -27.12
CA LYS A 102 -5.26 -9.28 -28.44
C LYS A 102 -5.96 -8.27 -29.36
N THR A 103 -6.95 -7.55 -28.85
CA THR A 103 -7.68 -6.55 -29.64
C THR A 103 -6.79 -5.36 -30.05
N LEU A 104 -5.83 -4.98 -29.21
CA LEU A 104 -4.88 -3.90 -29.49
C LEU A 104 -3.72 -4.34 -30.40
N ILE A 105 -3.05 -5.44 -30.07
CA ILE A 105 -1.78 -5.87 -30.69
C ILE A 105 -1.98 -6.78 -31.88
N VAL A 106 -2.92 -7.72 -31.81
CA VAL A 106 -3.13 -8.71 -32.87
C VAL A 106 -4.12 -8.18 -33.88
N GLU A 107 -5.30 -7.76 -33.41
CA GLU A 107 -6.40 -7.31 -34.25
C GLU A 107 -6.22 -5.87 -34.74
N HIS A 108 -5.31 -5.09 -34.12
CA HIS A 108 -5.07 -3.67 -34.42
C HIS A 108 -6.36 -2.82 -34.43
N ASN A 109 -7.37 -3.23 -33.64
CA ASN A 109 -8.68 -2.59 -33.64
C ASN A 109 -8.71 -1.47 -32.60
N LEU A 110 -8.20 -0.30 -32.99
CA LEU A 110 -8.07 0.85 -32.10
C LEU A 110 -9.41 1.39 -31.58
N GLN A 111 -10.47 1.30 -32.39
CA GLN A 111 -11.80 1.76 -31.97
C GLN A 111 -12.33 0.88 -30.84
N LYS A 112 -12.33 -0.44 -31.05
CA LYS A 112 -12.73 -1.40 -30.01
C LYS A 112 -11.81 -1.32 -28.79
N THR A 113 -10.51 -1.13 -28.99
CA THR A 113 -9.56 -0.93 -27.89
C THR A 113 -9.96 0.28 -27.03
N ARG A 114 -10.28 1.43 -27.64
CA ARG A 114 -10.73 2.61 -26.88
C ARG A 114 -12.03 2.35 -26.13
N ASP A 115 -12.97 1.66 -26.78
CA ASP A 115 -14.22 1.26 -26.14
C ASP A 115 -13.97 0.34 -24.94
N ASP A 116 -13.17 -0.71 -25.10
CA ASP A 116 -12.83 -1.67 -24.05
C ASP A 116 -12.02 -1.03 -22.92
N LEU A 117 -11.13 -0.07 -23.25
CA LEU A 117 -10.36 0.68 -22.25
C LEU A 117 -11.30 1.46 -21.31
N HIS A 118 -12.27 2.19 -21.88
CA HIS A 118 -13.20 3.00 -21.11
C HIS A 118 -14.28 2.18 -20.40
N LYS A 119 -14.82 1.14 -21.05
CA LYS A 119 -15.99 0.40 -20.57
C LYS A 119 -15.63 -0.80 -19.69
N VAL A 120 -14.43 -1.34 -19.85
CA VAL A 120 -14.00 -2.57 -19.19
C VAL A 120 -12.78 -2.29 -18.31
N ILE A 121 -11.63 -1.97 -18.91
CA ILE A 121 -10.35 -1.93 -18.19
C ILE A 121 -10.33 -0.89 -17.07
N ILE A 122 -10.68 0.37 -17.33
CA ILE A 122 -10.66 1.44 -16.32
C ILE A 122 -11.61 1.13 -15.14
N PRO A 123 -12.88 0.76 -15.36
CA PRO A 123 -13.77 0.33 -14.28
C PRO A 123 -13.19 -0.82 -13.43
N PHE A 124 -12.57 -1.81 -14.07
CA PHE A 124 -11.95 -2.94 -13.37
C PHE A 124 -10.77 -2.49 -12.51
N LEU A 125 -9.83 -1.71 -13.05
CA LEU A 125 -8.70 -1.19 -12.28
C LEU A 125 -9.14 -0.32 -11.10
N LYS A 126 -10.26 0.40 -11.25
CA LYS A 126 -10.87 1.15 -10.13
C LYS A 126 -11.42 0.24 -9.03
N SER A 127 -11.90 -0.95 -9.37
CA SER A 127 -12.42 -1.92 -8.39
C SER A 127 -11.33 -2.53 -7.50
N ILE A 128 -10.11 -2.72 -8.05
CA ILE A 128 -8.93 -3.18 -7.29
C ILE A 128 -8.57 -2.16 -6.18
N LYS A 129 -8.88 -0.88 -6.41
CA LYS A 129 -8.54 0.25 -5.53
C LYS A 129 -9.43 0.43 -4.29
N MET A 130 -10.52 -0.31 -4.10
CA MET A 130 -11.40 -0.14 -2.93
C MET A 130 -11.22 -1.25 -1.88
N GLY A 131 -10.01 -1.35 -1.32
CA GLY A 131 -9.88 -1.80 0.07
C GLY A 131 -10.64 -0.84 1.00
N PRO A 132 -11.13 -1.28 2.18
CA PRO A 132 -12.01 -0.46 3.01
C PRO A 132 -11.37 0.89 3.27
N ALA A 133 -12.13 1.98 3.07
CA ALA A 133 -11.73 3.31 3.47
C ALA A 133 -11.17 3.24 4.90
N PRO A 134 -10.06 3.92 5.21
CA PRO A 134 -9.56 3.96 6.58
C PRO A 134 -10.74 4.33 7.47
N LYS A 135 -11.08 3.44 8.40
CA LYS A 135 -12.08 3.76 9.41
C LYS A 135 -11.55 5.03 10.08
N THR A 136 -12.21 6.15 9.83
CA THR A 136 -12.08 7.33 10.66
C THR A 136 -12.50 6.87 12.05
N GLU A 137 -11.52 6.51 12.88
CA GLU A 137 -11.74 6.34 14.31
C GLU A 137 -12.17 7.72 14.81
N ASN A 138 -13.48 7.90 14.91
CA ASN A 138 -14.05 8.98 15.68
C ASN A 138 -13.73 8.69 17.15
N ASN A 139 -12.67 9.32 17.65
CA ASN A 139 -12.45 9.55 19.07
C ASN A 139 -12.61 11.04 19.35
#